data_AF-A0A7C3M9A8-F1
#
_entry.id   AF-A0A7C3M9A8-F1
#
_cell.length_a   1.000
_cell.length_b   1.000
_cell.length_c   1.000
_cell.angle_alpha   90.00
_cell.angle_beta   90.00
_cell.angle_gamma   90.00
#
_symmetry.space_group_name_H-M   'P 1'
#
loop_
_entity.id
_entity.type
_entity.pdbx_description
1 polymer ?
#
loop_
_entity_poly.entity_id
_entity_poly.type
_entity_poly.pdbx_seq_one_letter_code
_entity_poly.pdbx_strand_id
1 'polypeptide(L)' 'MAILSTSGGCPYNCIFCFSSWKKVRFRNPSKVIEELKLLKEEYGVNYVNFSDDNFTINKKMFFNCAIF' A
#
# COMPACT_ATOMS: atom_id res chain seq x y z
N MET A 1 -6.35 2.28 14.49
CA MET A 1 -5.50 2.58 13.32
C MET A 1 -4.75 1.31 12.95
N ALA A 2 -4.76 0.92 11.68
CA ALA A 2 -4.01 -0.24 11.18
C ALA A 2 -2.93 0.21 10.18
N ILE A 3 -1.89 -0.60 10.03
CA ILE A 3 -0.85 -0.41 9.02
C ILE A 3 -1.00 -1.50 7.97
N LEU A 4 -1.05 -1.12 6.70
CA LEU A 4 -1.17 -2.03 5.57
C LEU A 4 -0.09 -1.69 4.54
N SER A 5 0.36 -2.67 3.78
CA SER A 5 1.23 -2.43 2.62
C SER A 5 0.58 -2.98 1.37
N THR A 6 0.72 -2.27 0.25
CA THR A 6 0.27 -2.72 -1.07
C THR A 6 1.44 -3.04 -2.00
N SER A 7 2.60 -2.47 -1.69
CA SER A 7 3.83 -2.65 -2.44
C SER A 7 5.06 -2.53 -1.55
N GLY A 8 6.19 -3.04 -2.02
CA GLY A 8 7.48 -2.87 -1.37
C GLY A 8 8.55 -2.45 -2.35
N GLY A 9 9.38 -1.49 -1.95
CA GLY A 9 10.42 -0.89 -2.77
C GLY A 9 9.93 0.27 -3.64
N CYS A 10 10.90 1.05 -4.13
CA CYS A 10 10.67 2.22 -4.96
C CYS A 10 11.74 2.26 -6.08
N PRO A 11 11.37 2.40 -7.36
CA PRO A 11 12.31 2.31 -8.48
C PRO A 11 13.10 3.61 -8.65
N TYR A 12 12.77 4.65 -7.89
CA TYR A 12 13.49 5.91 -7.93
C TYR A 12 14.82 5.83 -7.16
N ASN A 13 15.80 6.58 -7.66
CA ASN A 13 17.14 6.67 -7.08
C ASN A 13 17.44 8.07 -6.55
N CYS A 14 16.52 8.61 -5.74
CA CYS A 14 16.65 9.95 -5.18
C CYS A 14 17.92 10.05 -4.32
N ILE A 15 18.71 11.11 -4.51
CA ILE A 15 20.01 11.32 -3.83
C ILE A 15 19.92 11.39 -2.29
N PHE A 16 18.72 11.66 -1.76
CA PHE A 16 18.46 11.76 -0.32
C PHE A 16 17.83 10.49 0.27
N CYS A 17 17.44 9.52 -0.57
CA CYS A 17 16.65 8.37 -0.11
C CYS A 17 17.56 7.26 0.44
N PHE A 18 17.25 6.78 1.65
CA PHE A 18 18.00 5.68 2.28
C PHE A 18 17.58 4.28 1.77
N SER A 19 16.42 4.16 1.10
CA SER A 19 15.90 2.85 0.65
C SER A 19 16.75 2.27 -0.47
N SER A 20 17.34 1.10 -0.20
CA SER A 20 18.11 0.30 -1.15
C SER A 20 17.23 -0.61 -2.03
N TRP A 21 15.93 -0.71 -1.73
CA TRP A 21 15.00 -1.60 -2.41
C TRP A 21 14.47 -1.00 -3.71
N LYS A 22 15.22 -1.16 -4.80
CA LYS A 22 14.86 -0.57 -6.11
C LYS A 22 13.82 -1.37 -6.90
N LYS A 23 13.73 -2.68 -6.67
CA LYS A 23 12.76 -3.52 -7.36
C LYS A 23 11.41 -3.44 -6.64
N VAL A 24 10.44 -2.83 -7.31
CA VAL A 24 9.07 -2.75 -6.80
C VAL A 24 8.42 -4.13 -6.89
N ARG A 25 7.81 -4.55 -5.79
CA ARG A 25 6.97 -5.74 -5.71
C ARG A 25 5.57 -5.31 -5.33
N PHE A 26 4.59 -5.62 -6.18
CA PHE A 26 3.18 -5.34 -5.91
C PHE A 26 2.49 -6.55 -5.31
N ARG A 27 1.60 -6.32 -4.35
CA ARG A 27 0.64 -7.33 -3.88
C ARG A 27 -0.51 -7.46 -4.88
N ASN A 28 -1.25 -8.56 -4.76
CA ASN A 28 -2.49 -8.74 -5.52
C ASN A 28 -3.56 -7.75 -5.00
N PRO A 29 -4.13 -6.88 -5.87
CA PRO A 29 -5.15 -5.91 -5.47
C PRO A 29 -6.36 -6.51 -4.76
N SER A 30 -6.85 -7.68 -5.21
CA SER A 30 -8.03 -8.31 -4.61
C SER A 30 -7.78 -8.69 -3.15
N LYS A 31 -6.60 -9.21 -2.83
CA LYS A 31 -6.22 -9.56 -1.44
C LYS A 31 -6.11 -8.33 -0.55
N VAL A 32 -5.56 -7.23 -1.08
CA VAL A 32 -5.47 -5.96 -0.35
C VAL A 32 -6.88 -5.43 -0.01
N ILE A 33 -7.83 -5.52 -0.94
CA ILE A 33 -9.22 -5.11 -0.70
C ILE A 33 -9.91 -6.03 0.32
N GLU A 34 -9.67 -7.34 0.27
CA GLU A 34 -10.18 -8.28 1.28
C GLU A 34 -9.64 -7.96 2.69
N GLU A 35 -8.35 -7.61 2.80
CA GLU A 35 -7.76 -7.14 4.07
C GLU A 35 -8.40 -5.83 4.55
N LEU A 36 -8.62 -4.86 3.66
CA LEU A 36 -9.31 -3.60 4.00
C LEU A 36 -10.75 -3.83 4.50
N LYS A 37 -11.49 -4.75 3.85
CA LYS A 37 -12.84 -5.16 4.29
C LYS A 37 -12.80 -5.77 5.68
N LEU A 38 -11.91 -6.73 5.90
CA LEU A 38 -11.74 -7.38 7.19
C LEU A 38 -11.44 -6.35 8.29
N LEU A 39 -10.52 -5.42 8.04
CA LEU A 39 -10.17 -4.36 8.99
C LEU A 39 -11.37 -3.47 9.33
N LYS A 40 -12.22 -3.15 8.36
CA LYS A 40 -13.40 -2.30 8.55
C LYS A 40 -14.55 -3.04 9.24
N GLU A 41 -14.90 -4.22 8.75
CA GLU A 41 -16.11 -4.97 9.12
C GLU A 41 -15.92 -5.70 10.45
N GLU A 42 -14.81 -6.42 10.62
CA GLU A 42 -14.57 -7.24 11.83
C GLU A 42 -13.88 -6.46 12.95
N TYR A 43 -12.96 -5.57 12.58
CA TYR A 43 -12.12 -4.86 13.55
C TYR A 43 -12.51 -3.39 13.76
N GLY A 44 -13.50 -2.87 13.03
CA GLY A 44 -14.00 -1.49 13.19
C GLY A 44 -12.94 -0.41 12.90
N VAL A 45 -11.93 -0.73 12.08
CA VAL A 45 -10.83 0.20 11.76
C VAL A 45 -11.29 1.22 10.72
N ASN A 46 -11.31 2.49 11.13
CA ASN A 46 -11.67 3.61 10.27
C ASN A 46 -10.48 4.34 9.65
N TYR A 47 -9.25 3.98 10.05
CA TYR A 47 -8.02 4.64 9.60
C TYR A 47 -6.94 3.59 9.33
N VAL A 48 -6.49 3.55 8.07
CA VAL A 48 -5.39 2.70 7.60
C VAL A 48 -4.25 3.58 7.11
N ASN A 49 -3.03 3.32 7.58
CA ASN A 49 -1.83 3.96 7.09
C ASN A 49 -1.09 2.99 6.15
N PHE A 50 -0.77 3.44 4.94
CA PHE A 50 -0.02 2.65 3.98
C PHE A 50 1.48 2.82 4.20
N SER A 51 2.18 1.74 4.56
CA SER A 51 3.63 1.74 4.82
C SER A 51 4.48 1.55 3.57
N ASP A 52 3.93 1.84 2.38
CA ASP A 52 4.63 1.70 1.11
C ASP A 52 5.67 2.82 0.96
N ASP A 53 6.87 2.50 0.45
CA ASP A 53 7.88 3.51 0.11
C ASP A 53 7.31 4.57 -0.86
N ASN A 54 6.43 4.14 -1.77
CA ASN A 54 5.66 5.02 -2.64
C ASN A 54 4.33 4.37 -3.05
N PHE A 55 3.27 4.67 -2.29
CA PHE A 55 1.93 4.11 -2.53
C PHE A 55 1.33 4.45 -3.90
N THR A 56 1.62 5.65 -4.43
CA THR A 56 0.98 6.14 -5.68
C THR A 56 1.64 5.61 -6.95
N ILE A 57 2.69 4.81 -6.83
CA ILE A 57 3.47 4.33 -7.98
C ILE A 57 2.67 3.42 -8.92
N ASN A 58 1.70 2.69 -8.37
CA ASN A 58 0.75 1.90 -9.15
C ASN A 58 -0.61 2.60 -9.12
N LYS A 59 -0.85 3.43 -10.13
CA LYS A 59 -2.09 4.20 -10.29
C LYS A 59 -3.34 3.32 -10.18
N LYS A 60 -3.32 2.10 -10.74
CA LYS A 60 -4.47 1.18 -10.70
C LYS A 60 -4.74 0.70 -9.26
N MET A 61 -3.70 0.35 -8.51
CA MET A 61 -3.83 -0.04 -7.10
C MET A 61 -4.35 1.12 -6.25
N PHE A 62 -3.82 2.32 -6.46
CA PHE A 62 -4.24 3.53 -5.76
C PHE A 62 -5.75 3.75 -5.90
N PHE A 63 -6.28 3.74 -7.12
CA PHE A 63 -7.72 3.93 -7.35
C PHE A 63 -8.57 2.82 -6.74
N ASN A 64 -8.11 1.57 -6.79
CA ASN A 64 -8.83 0.45 -6.17
C ASN A 64 -8.96 0.61 -4.64
N CYS A 65 -7.94 1.16 -3.98
CA CYS A 65 -7.96 1.37 -2.52
C CYS A 65 -8.68 2.67 -2.13
N ALA A 66 -8.59 3.72 -2.95
CA ALA A 66 -9.19 5.03 -2.65
C ALA A 66 -10.72 5.05 -2.70
N ILE A 67 -11.33 4.04 -3.33
CA ILE A 67 -12.79 3.89 -3.42
C ILE A 67 -13.36 3.13 -2.19
N PHE A 68 -12.49 2.62 -1.32
CA PHE A 68 -12.87 1.79 -0.16
C PHE A 68 -12.83 2.57 1.16
#